data_AF-A0AAV9HDA0-F1
#
_entry.id   AF-A0AAV9HDA0-F1
#
_cell.length_a   1.000
_cell.length_b   1.000
_cell.length_c   1.000
_cell.angle_alpha   90.00
_cell.angle_beta   90.00
_cell.angle_gamma   90.00
#
_symmetry.space_group_name_H-M   'P 1'
#
loop_
_entity.id
_entity.type
_entity.pdbx_description
1 polymer ?
#
loop_
_entity_poly.entity_id
_entity_poly.type
_entity_poly.pdbx_seq_one_letter_code
_entity_poly.pdbx_strand_id
1 'polypeptide(L)'
;MNFTVWAPEGTTNHGDPTLYCVRPRWHDQATFFATNYLIHVATIPSAPGETWIETVSKMIACLLLPSFGITRAAPRIAALAGRERDDLLRAKKAGALCMVIRSGFAKDDSLPHSLGIATLARWGRRHPGNWDKDRECRITKTFSEMPSIVSNRTIHGVVKLPKGYELAQVPASVRLRPYKGDNLGDVSIGSTYNILKALFGVFQSIVAGITLYRSRGDQLDRFGYAAFGLSVAPYITMSVANLLGSVLCPEYPAMYLVHTPDMDLALQDPDAQFEGVVASLDTDPTGDAPCELETEASLRQIVTTVIAIVLTVTPIAIMGAISRFRRGKSTLTERGWIVSWIAAGAALSVMAQIMRLANILRRRSMTNDWVIRCREQTSAEYVRERVMMFLICALLWSPGVGGFVIVSYMLNEYGVCTKV
;
A
#
# COMPACT_ATOMS: atom_id res chain seq x y z
N MET A 1 -58.08 -1.54 -4.74
CA MET A 1 -58.21 -3.01 -4.93
C MET A 1 -57.34 -3.66 -3.87
N ASN A 2 -57.92 -4.48 -2.97
CA ASN A 2 -57.14 -5.26 -2.00
C ASN A 2 -56.88 -6.64 -2.62
N PHE A 3 -55.62 -6.93 -2.97
CA PHE A 3 -55.20 -8.26 -3.39
C PHE A 3 -54.42 -8.91 -2.24
N THR A 4 -54.78 -10.15 -1.89
CA THR A 4 -54.08 -10.97 -0.90
C THR A 4 -52.95 -11.73 -1.60
N VAL A 5 -51.71 -11.49 -1.20
CA VAL A 5 -50.53 -12.24 -1.68
C VAL A 5 -50.17 -13.29 -0.65
N TRP A 6 -50.04 -14.54 -1.07
CA TRP A 6 -49.58 -15.63 -0.21
C TRP A 6 -48.07 -15.51 0.01
N ALA A 7 -47.70 -15.27 1.27
CA ALA A 7 -46.32 -15.14 1.70
C ALA A 7 -45.76 -16.52 2.13
N PRO A 8 -44.59 -16.98 1.63
CA PRO A 8 -43.88 -18.10 2.24
C PRO A 8 -43.75 -18.01 3.76
N GLU A 9 -43.79 -19.15 4.44
CA GLU A 9 -43.67 -19.24 5.89
C GLU A 9 -42.38 -18.59 6.41
N GLY A 10 -42.49 -17.87 7.53
CA GLY A 10 -41.38 -17.12 8.12
C GLY A 10 -41.10 -15.76 7.48
N THR A 11 -41.96 -15.29 6.58
CA THR A 11 -41.92 -13.90 6.11
C THR A 11 -42.19 -12.92 7.25
N THR A 12 -41.42 -11.85 7.31
CA THR A 12 -41.64 -10.74 8.22
C THR A 12 -41.73 -9.42 7.44
N ASN A 13 -42.41 -8.43 7.99
CA ASN A 13 -42.49 -7.07 7.43
C ASN A 13 -41.79 -6.04 8.33
N HIS A 14 -41.17 -6.50 9.40
CA HIS A 14 -40.45 -5.70 10.38
C HIS A 14 -41.22 -4.53 11.01
N GLY A 15 -42.55 -4.50 10.87
CA GLY A 15 -43.40 -3.38 11.30
C GLY A 15 -43.67 -2.32 10.21
N ASP A 16 -43.12 -2.47 9.01
CA ASP A 16 -43.39 -1.65 7.83
C ASP A 16 -44.32 -2.41 6.87
N PRO A 17 -45.57 -1.97 6.65
CA PRO A 17 -46.51 -2.67 5.77
C PRO A 17 -46.09 -2.68 4.29
N THR A 18 -45.14 -1.84 3.90
CA THR A 18 -44.60 -1.78 2.52
C THR A 18 -43.38 -2.68 2.31
N LEU A 19 -42.94 -3.39 3.36
CA LEU A 19 -41.73 -4.19 3.34
C LEU A 19 -42.05 -5.69 3.45
N TYR A 20 -41.45 -6.48 2.58
CA TYR A 20 -41.59 -7.93 2.57
C TYR A 20 -40.23 -8.60 2.65
N CYS A 21 -39.94 -9.27 3.77
CA CYS A 21 -38.64 -9.89 4.04
C CYS A 21 -38.76 -11.41 4.18
N VAL A 22 -37.99 -12.14 3.37
CA VAL A 22 -37.89 -13.60 3.44
C VAL A 22 -36.58 -14.03 4.07
N ARG A 23 -36.56 -15.20 4.71
CA ARG A 23 -35.32 -15.77 5.25
C ARG A 23 -34.30 -15.96 4.11
N PRO A 24 -33.02 -15.55 4.28
CA PRO A 24 -32.03 -15.68 3.23
C PRO A 24 -31.69 -17.15 3.00
N ARG A 25 -31.45 -17.52 1.75
CA ARG A 25 -30.83 -18.79 1.39
C ARG A 25 -29.32 -18.67 1.48
N TRP A 26 -28.61 -19.80 1.47
CA TRP A 26 -27.15 -19.82 1.53
C TRP A 26 -26.49 -19.02 0.39
N HIS A 27 -27.11 -19.02 -0.81
CA HIS A 27 -26.61 -18.26 -1.96
C HIS A 27 -26.81 -16.75 -1.82
N ASP A 28 -27.82 -16.29 -1.07
CA ASP A 28 -28.00 -14.86 -0.79
C ASP A 28 -26.87 -14.35 0.09
N GLN A 29 -26.50 -15.13 1.13
CA GLN A 29 -25.35 -14.83 1.97
C GLN A 29 -24.05 -14.87 1.18
N ALA A 30 -23.82 -15.93 0.40
CA ALA A 30 -22.62 -16.06 -0.42
C ALA A 30 -22.48 -14.89 -1.41
N THR A 31 -23.57 -14.51 -2.08
CA THR A 31 -23.60 -13.37 -3.00
C THR A 31 -23.32 -12.07 -2.28
N PHE A 32 -23.92 -11.85 -1.10
CA PHE A 32 -23.65 -10.68 -0.29
C PHE A 32 -22.16 -10.58 0.07
N PHE A 33 -21.56 -11.67 0.57
CA PHE A 33 -20.16 -11.65 0.96
C PHE A 33 -19.21 -11.50 -0.24
N ALA A 34 -19.51 -12.17 -1.35
CA ALA A 34 -18.71 -12.08 -2.57
C ALA A 34 -18.71 -10.65 -3.13
N THR A 35 -19.89 -10.06 -3.27
CA THR A 35 -20.07 -8.77 -3.94
C THR A 35 -19.68 -7.56 -3.07
N ASN A 36 -19.77 -7.68 -1.74
CA ASN A 36 -19.48 -6.57 -0.83
C ASN A 36 -18.11 -6.67 -0.12
N TYR A 37 -17.43 -7.82 -0.17
CA TYR A 37 -16.13 -7.99 0.49
C TYR A 37 -15.06 -8.65 -0.41
N LEU A 38 -15.29 -9.88 -0.89
CA LEU A 38 -14.25 -10.67 -1.56
C LEU A 38 -13.78 -10.07 -2.88
N ILE A 39 -14.71 -9.64 -3.73
CA ILE A 39 -14.40 -9.12 -5.05
C ILE A 39 -13.56 -7.83 -4.94
N HIS A 40 -13.78 -7.01 -3.92
CA HIS A 40 -13.04 -5.76 -3.69
C HIS A 40 -11.56 -6.00 -3.37
N VAL A 41 -11.23 -7.06 -2.63
CA VAL A 41 -9.82 -7.35 -2.32
C VAL A 41 -9.08 -7.95 -3.50
N ALA A 42 -9.79 -8.57 -4.45
CA ALA A 42 -9.20 -9.12 -5.66
C ALA A 42 -8.67 -8.03 -6.62
N THR A 43 -9.15 -6.78 -6.50
CA THR A 43 -8.75 -5.65 -7.33
C THR A 43 -7.69 -4.75 -6.69
N ILE A 44 -7.07 -5.19 -5.58
CA ILE A 44 -5.99 -4.40 -4.97
C ILE A 44 -4.84 -4.20 -5.98
N PRO A 45 -4.25 -2.99 -6.04
CA PRO A 45 -3.15 -2.73 -6.93
C PRO A 45 -1.92 -3.55 -6.51
N SER A 46 -1.28 -4.16 -7.51
CA SER A 46 -0.07 -4.94 -7.31
C SER A 46 1.14 -4.02 -7.14
N ALA A 47 2.04 -4.37 -6.25
CA ALA A 47 3.34 -3.70 -6.16
C ALA A 47 4.22 -4.17 -7.33
N PRO A 48 5.18 -3.36 -7.80
CA PRO A 48 6.10 -3.79 -8.84
C PRO A 48 6.83 -5.09 -8.48
N GLY A 49 6.83 -6.07 -9.37
CA GLY A 49 7.49 -7.37 -9.15
C GLY A 49 6.91 -8.21 -8.01
N GLU A 50 5.66 -7.98 -7.60
CA GLU A 50 5.03 -8.71 -6.49
C GLU A 50 4.69 -10.15 -6.85
N THR A 51 5.09 -11.09 -5.99
CA THR A 51 4.78 -12.51 -6.18
C THR A 51 3.31 -12.81 -5.86
N TRP A 52 2.80 -13.91 -6.40
CA TRP A 52 1.41 -14.30 -6.19
C TRP A 52 1.12 -14.67 -4.72
N ILE A 53 2.08 -15.27 -3.99
CA ILE A 53 1.94 -15.60 -2.56
C ILE A 53 1.80 -14.33 -1.73
N GLU A 54 2.63 -13.33 -2.01
CA GLU A 54 2.50 -12.01 -1.39
C GLU A 54 1.17 -11.35 -1.72
N THR A 55 0.73 -11.48 -2.97
CA THR A 55 -0.54 -10.93 -3.42
C THR A 55 -1.70 -11.53 -2.63
N VAL A 56 -1.79 -12.86 -2.53
CA VAL A 56 -2.86 -13.56 -1.81
C VAL A 56 -2.85 -13.22 -0.32
N SER A 57 -1.68 -13.23 0.33
CA SER A 57 -1.58 -12.87 1.75
C SER A 57 -2.04 -11.43 2.01
N LYS A 58 -1.76 -10.49 1.10
CA LYS A 58 -2.25 -9.11 1.17
C LYS A 58 -3.74 -9.00 0.90
N MET A 59 -4.31 -9.81 0.00
CA MET A 59 -5.75 -9.87 -0.23
C MET A 59 -6.47 -10.33 1.05
N ILE A 60 -5.96 -11.35 1.74
CA ILE A 60 -6.50 -11.81 3.03
C ILE A 60 -6.41 -10.70 4.08
N ALA A 61 -5.26 -10.02 4.18
CA ALA A 61 -5.10 -8.90 5.10
C ALA A 61 -6.08 -7.75 4.79
N CYS A 62 -6.30 -7.41 3.52
CA CYS A 62 -7.29 -6.40 3.11
C CYS A 62 -8.73 -6.86 3.36
N LEU A 63 -9.00 -8.17 3.33
CA LEU A 63 -10.33 -8.71 3.61
C LEU A 63 -10.67 -8.62 5.09
N LEU A 64 -9.69 -8.77 5.98
CA LEU A 64 -9.91 -8.63 7.41
C LEU A 64 -9.78 -7.17 7.86
N LEU A 65 -8.99 -6.37 7.14
CA LEU A 65 -8.70 -4.97 7.46
C LEU A 65 -8.72 -4.13 6.16
N PRO A 66 -9.89 -3.72 5.67
CA PRO A 66 -10.04 -3.01 4.38
C PRO A 66 -9.21 -1.73 4.27
N SER A 67 -9.01 -1.01 5.38
CA SER A 67 -8.16 0.18 5.41
C SER A 67 -6.69 -0.12 5.10
N PHE A 68 -6.24 -1.38 5.19
CA PHE A 68 -4.90 -1.79 4.74
C PHE A 68 -4.72 -1.58 3.24
N GLY A 69 -5.77 -1.79 2.43
CA GLY A 69 -5.74 -1.55 0.98
C GLY A 69 -5.41 -0.09 0.63
N ILE A 70 -5.85 0.87 1.46
CA ILE A 70 -5.55 2.31 1.30
C ILE A 70 -4.05 2.57 1.34
N THR A 71 -3.31 1.85 2.20
CA THR A 71 -1.85 2.03 2.33
C THR A 71 -1.08 1.69 1.05
N ARG A 72 -1.71 0.92 0.15
CA ARG A 72 -1.20 0.52 -1.17
C ARG A 72 -1.71 1.42 -2.29
N ALA A 73 -2.98 1.80 -2.25
CA ALA A 73 -3.57 2.67 -3.25
C ALA A 73 -3.03 4.11 -3.17
N ALA A 74 -2.91 4.68 -1.96
CA ALA A 74 -2.54 6.09 -1.77
C ALA A 74 -1.18 6.47 -2.39
N PRO A 75 -0.08 5.71 -2.21
CA PRO A 75 1.20 6.04 -2.86
C PRO A 75 1.14 6.01 -4.39
N ARG A 76 0.26 5.17 -4.96
CA ARG A 76 0.08 5.05 -6.42
C ARG A 76 -0.73 6.21 -6.97
N ILE A 77 -1.80 6.60 -6.27
CA ILE A 77 -2.59 7.81 -6.58
C ILE A 77 -1.67 9.04 -6.51
N ALA A 78 -0.89 9.17 -5.44
CA ALA A 78 0.03 10.29 -5.25
C ALA A 78 1.19 10.32 -6.27
N ALA A 79 1.59 9.15 -6.80
CA ALA A 79 2.64 9.07 -7.82
C ALA A 79 2.24 9.75 -9.13
N LEU A 80 0.95 9.68 -9.49
CA LEU A 80 0.40 10.11 -10.78
C LEU A 80 1.25 9.65 -11.98
N ALA A 81 1.85 8.46 -11.86
CA ALA A 81 2.86 7.99 -12.79
C ALA A 81 2.32 7.92 -14.23
N GLY A 82 1.04 7.61 -14.42
CA GLY A 82 0.43 7.55 -15.74
C GLY A 82 0.39 8.87 -16.51
N ARG A 83 0.67 10.02 -15.87
CA ARG A 83 0.83 11.31 -16.56
C ARG A 83 2.19 11.49 -17.24
N GLU A 84 3.19 10.71 -16.82
CA GLU A 84 4.52 10.77 -17.44
C GLU A 84 4.49 10.16 -18.82
N ARG A 85 5.08 10.85 -19.81
CA ARG A 85 5.19 10.36 -21.19
C ARG A 85 6.40 9.47 -21.39
N ASP A 86 7.51 9.80 -20.74
CA ASP A 86 8.74 9.01 -20.73
C ASP A 86 8.54 7.74 -19.89
N ASP A 87 8.82 6.58 -20.49
CA ASP A 87 8.58 5.27 -19.87
C ASP A 87 9.52 5.00 -18.69
N LEU A 88 10.77 5.45 -18.75
CA LEU A 88 11.73 5.33 -17.65
C LEU A 88 11.32 6.19 -16.46
N LEU A 89 10.91 7.45 -16.72
CA LEU A 89 10.41 8.33 -15.66
C LEU A 89 9.08 7.82 -15.09
N ARG A 90 8.21 7.26 -15.93
CA ARG A 90 6.97 6.60 -15.51
C ARG A 90 7.26 5.42 -14.58
N ALA A 91 8.23 4.56 -14.94
CA ALA A 91 8.66 3.43 -14.11
C ALA A 91 9.28 3.89 -12.79
N LYS A 92 10.10 4.94 -12.81
CA LYS A 92 10.67 5.57 -11.62
C LYS A 92 9.58 6.10 -10.67
N LYS A 93 8.61 6.87 -11.19
CA LYS A 93 7.50 7.40 -10.38
C LYS A 93 6.63 6.27 -9.82
N ALA A 94 6.38 5.22 -10.59
CA ALA A 94 5.66 4.03 -10.12
C ALA A 94 6.44 3.19 -9.10
N GLY A 95 7.73 3.47 -8.89
CA GLY A 95 8.61 2.73 -7.98
C GLY A 95 9.01 1.35 -8.51
N ALA A 96 9.01 1.17 -9.84
CA ALA A 96 9.34 -0.10 -10.50
C ALA A 96 10.84 -0.30 -10.75
N LEU A 97 11.69 0.63 -10.31
CA LEU A 97 13.14 0.56 -10.48
C LEU A 97 13.81 0.07 -9.20
N CYS A 98 14.79 -0.83 -9.34
CA CYS A 98 15.64 -1.30 -8.27
C CYS A 98 17.11 -1.11 -8.62
N MET A 99 17.96 -1.02 -7.60
CA MET A 99 19.40 -0.87 -7.71
C MET A 99 20.12 -1.81 -6.74
N VAL A 100 21.37 -2.12 -7.05
CA VAL A 100 22.24 -2.92 -6.18
C VAL A 100 22.88 -2.00 -5.14
N ILE A 101 22.83 -2.43 -3.89
CA ILE A 101 23.51 -1.81 -2.75
C ILE A 101 24.29 -2.89 -1.98
N ARG A 102 25.33 -2.53 -1.25
CA ARG A 102 26.01 -3.48 -0.35
C ARG A 102 25.12 -3.81 0.87
N SER A 103 24.91 -5.11 1.12
CA SER A 103 24.25 -5.67 2.31
C SER A 103 25.13 -5.39 3.52
N GLY A 104 24.58 -4.62 4.46
CA GLY A 104 25.32 -4.20 5.64
C GLY A 104 26.27 -3.02 5.36
N PHE A 105 25.78 -1.82 5.67
CA PHE A 105 26.65 -0.74 6.17
C PHE A 105 27.34 -1.10 7.51
N ALA A 106 27.23 -2.33 8.01
CA ALA A 106 27.29 -2.62 9.45
C ALA A 106 28.32 -3.67 9.93
N LYS A 107 29.03 -4.46 9.09
CA LYS A 107 29.71 -5.65 9.67
C LYS A 107 31.05 -6.16 9.14
N ASP A 108 31.80 -5.46 8.29
CA ASP A 108 33.16 -5.94 7.94
C ASP A 108 34.20 -4.82 7.89
N ASP A 109 35.23 -4.94 8.72
CA ASP A 109 36.37 -4.02 8.87
C ASP A 109 37.56 -4.37 7.95
N SER A 110 37.45 -5.42 7.12
CA SER A 110 38.62 -6.01 6.43
C SER A 110 38.67 -5.88 4.90
N LEU A 111 37.67 -5.30 4.24
CA LEU A 111 37.67 -5.06 2.78
C LEU A 111 38.07 -3.60 2.44
N PRO A 112 38.94 -3.36 1.44
CA PRO A 112 39.29 -2.01 1.00
C PRO A 112 38.05 -1.29 0.46
N HIS A 113 37.54 -0.37 1.29
CA HIS A 113 36.39 0.49 1.06
C HIS A 113 36.34 1.11 -0.34
N SER A 114 35.37 0.66 -1.13
CA SER A 114 35.02 1.26 -2.41
C SER A 114 33.50 1.27 -2.56
N LEU A 115 32.98 2.49 -2.63
CA LEU A 115 31.64 2.98 -2.98
C LEU A 115 30.41 2.51 -2.18
N GLY A 116 29.50 3.48 -1.97
CA GLY A 116 28.42 3.49 -0.97
C GLY A 116 28.65 4.51 0.15
N ILE A 117 28.38 5.80 -0.11
CA ILE A 117 28.28 6.95 0.84
C ILE A 117 29.59 7.33 1.59
N ALA A 118 30.37 6.39 2.13
CA ALA A 118 31.57 6.64 2.95
C ALA A 118 32.87 6.89 2.15
N THR A 119 32.89 6.56 0.86
CA THR A 119 34.07 6.68 -0.02
C THR A 119 34.27 8.12 -0.51
N LEU A 120 33.18 8.88 -0.63
CA LEU A 120 33.21 10.30 -0.94
C LEU A 120 33.82 11.07 0.24
N ALA A 121 33.31 10.89 1.47
CA ALA A 121 33.92 11.39 2.70
C ALA A 121 35.43 11.05 2.86
N ARG A 122 35.92 9.94 2.29
CA ARG A 122 37.33 9.52 2.37
C ARG A 122 38.22 10.06 1.26
N TRP A 123 37.73 10.18 0.02
CA TRP A 123 38.50 10.80 -1.07
C TRP A 123 38.81 12.26 -0.76
N GLY A 124 37.88 12.95 -0.09
CA GLY A 124 38.10 14.28 0.47
C GLY A 124 39.16 14.42 1.52
N ARG A 125 39.29 13.42 2.39
CA ARG A 125 40.37 13.37 3.37
C ARG A 125 41.75 13.15 2.73
N ARG A 126 41.82 12.59 1.52
CA ARG A 126 43.08 12.31 0.80
C ARG A 126 43.53 13.43 -0.15
N HIS A 127 42.65 14.37 -0.52
CA HIS A 127 42.95 15.48 -1.44
C HIS A 127 42.44 16.82 -0.89
N PRO A 128 43.06 17.37 0.18
CA PRO A 128 42.55 18.51 0.93
C PRO A 128 42.50 19.83 0.14
N GLY A 129 43.28 19.96 -0.94
CA GLY A 129 43.32 21.18 -1.76
C GLY A 129 42.13 21.37 -2.70
N ASN A 130 41.28 20.35 -2.89
CA ASN A 130 40.18 20.36 -3.86
C ASN A 130 38.84 19.87 -3.27
N TRP A 131 38.73 19.79 -1.94
CA TRP A 131 37.60 19.18 -1.23
C TRP A 131 36.62 20.23 -0.66
N ASP A 132 35.41 20.26 -1.20
CA ASP A 132 34.33 21.19 -0.83
C ASP A 132 33.34 20.51 0.14
N LYS A 133 33.30 20.99 1.39
CA LYS A 133 32.45 20.45 2.48
C LYS A 133 30.96 20.50 2.16
N ASP A 134 30.51 21.40 1.30
CA ASP A 134 29.09 21.45 0.93
C ASP A 134 28.70 20.27 0.02
N ARG A 135 29.65 19.70 -0.74
CA ARG A 135 29.40 18.57 -1.67
C ARG A 135 29.14 17.25 -0.94
N GLU A 136 29.81 17.04 0.20
CA GLU A 136 29.61 15.88 1.10
C GLU A 136 28.23 15.91 1.78
N CYS A 137 27.79 17.08 2.26
CA CYS A 137 26.43 17.28 2.77
C CYS A 137 25.37 17.02 1.69
N ARG A 138 25.62 17.40 0.44
CA ARG A 138 24.69 17.28 -0.69
C ARG A 138 24.47 15.84 -1.19
N ILE A 139 25.47 14.95 -1.17
CA ILE A 139 25.31 13.54 -1.58
C ILE A 139 24.67 12.69 -0.47
N THR A 140 25.00 13.00 0.79
CA THR A 140 24.31 12.44 1.96
C THR A 140 22.84 12.89 1.99
N LYS A 141 22.53 14.08 1.44
CA LYS A 141 21.16 14.58 1.15
C LYS A 141 20.53 13.99 -0.13
N THR A 142 21.33 13.56 -1.10
CA THR A 142 20.81 12.99 -2.37
C THR A 142 20.06 11.67 -2.13
N PHE A 143 20.51 10.88 -1.14
CA PHE A 143 19.74 9.78 -0.55
C PHE A 143 18.96 10.26 0.67
N SER A 144 18.04 11.20 0.46
CA SER A 144 17.11 11.65 1.51
C SER A 144 16.14 10.55 1.94
N GLU A 145 15.98 9.51 1.10
CA GLU A 145 15.22 8.28 1.33
C GLU A 145 16.15 7.09 1.50
N MET A 146 16.06 6.40 2.65
CA MET A 146 16.62 5.06 2.77
C MET A 146 15.96 4.16 1.70
N PRO A 147 16.76 3.54 0.81
CA PRO A 147 16.24 2.61 -0.19
C PRO A 147 15.48 1.49 0.52
N SER A 148 14.24 1.22 0.10
CA SER A 148 13.49 0.09 0.68
C SER A 148 14.11 -1.20 0.15
N ILE A 149 14.54 -2.09 1.05
CA ILE A 149 15.11 -3.39 0.64
C ILE A 149 14.04 -4.16 -0.12
N VAL A 150 14.40 -4.55 -1.33
CA VAL A 150 13.56 -5.29 -2.25
C VAL A 150 13.90 -6.76 -2.09
N SER A 151 13.25 -7.43 -1.13
CA SER A 151 13.32 -8.88 -1.00
C SER A 151 12.15 -9.54 -1.74
N ASN A 152 12.40 -10.72 -2.33
CA ASN A 152 11.40 -11.57 -2.99
C ASN A 152 10.56 -10.88 -4.08
N ARG A 153 11.14 -9.96 -4.87
CA ARG A 153 10.50 -9.45 -6.08
C ARG A 153 10.96 -10.19 -7.32
N THR A 154 10.05 -10.30 -8.29
CA THR A 154 10.40 -10.64 -9.65
C THR A 154 11.18 -9.48 -10.26
N ILE A 155 12.42 -9.74 -10.66
CA ILE A 155 13.28 -8.76 -11.33
C ILE A 155 13.30 -9.11 -12.82
N HIS A 156 13.28 -8.09 -13.67
CA HIS A 156 13.43 -8.24 -15.10
C HIS A 156 14.90 -8.46 -15.45
N GLY A 157 15.18 -9.45 -16.29
CA GLY A 157 16.55 -9.87 -16.62
C GLY A 157 17.11 -10.92 -15.65
N VAL A 158 18.43 -11.07 -15.64
CA VAL A 158 19.14 -12.02 -14.79
C VAL A 158 19.85 -11.24 -13.68
N VAL A 159 19.55 -11.59 -12.43
CA VAL A 159 20.21 -11.01 -11.26
C VAL A 159 20.71 -12.13 -10.34
N LYS A 160 22.02 -12.29 -10.28
CA LYS A 160 22.73 -13.11 -9.29
C LYS A 160 23.50 -12.17 -8.37
N LEU A 161 23.01 -12.00 -7.16
CA LEU A 161 23.63 -11.15 -6.15
C LEU A 161 24.72 -11.93 -5.42
N PRO A 162 25.97 -11.41 -5.37
CA PRO A 162 27.01 -11.98 -4.53
C PRO A 162 26.72 -11.72 -3.05
N LYS A 163 27.38 -12.48 -2.16
CA LYS A 163 27.24 -12.30 -0.71
C LYS A 163 27.65 -10.88 -0.31
N GLY A 164 26.90 -10.25 0.59
CA GLY A 164 27.18 -8.88 1.01
C GLY A 164 26.60 -7.81 0.07
N TYR A 165 25.68 -8.18 -0.83
CA TYR A 165 24.91 -7.25 -1.65
C TYR A 165 23.41 -7.54 -1.56
N GLU A 166 22.60 -6.49 -1.69
CA GLU A 166 21.14 -6.51 -1.62
C GLU A 166 20.55 -5.64 -2.72
N LEU A 167 19.30 -5.92 -3.09
CA LEU A 167 18.54 -5.03 -3.96
C LEU A 167 17.74 -4.05 -3.12
N ALA A 168 17.69 -2.81 -3.58
CA ALA A 168 16.83 -1.81 -3.00
C ALA A 168 16.10 -0.99 -4.06
N GLN A 169 14.95 -0.46 -3.70
CA GLN A 169 14.15 0.36 -4.60
C GLN A 169 14.87 1.69 -4.85
N VAL A 170 14.89 2.13 -6.10
CA VAL A 170 15.46 3.43 -6.48
C VAL A 170 14.53 4.54 -5.95
N PRO A 171 15.03 5.47 -5.13
CA PRO A 171 14.25 6.61 -4.66
C PRO A 171 13.74 7.50 -5.81
N ALA A 172 12.59 8.14 -5.62
CA ALA A 172 12.02 9.01 -6.65
C ALA A 172 12.87 10.28 -6.90
N SER A 173 13.60 10.72 -5.89
CA SER A 173 14.50 11.89 -5.87
C SER A 173 15.80 11.70 -6.64
N VAL A 174 16.07 10.49 -7.14
CA VAL A 174 17.32 10.20 -7.82
C VAL A 174 17.23 10.52 -9.31
N ARG A 175 18.30 11.11 -9.86
CA ARG A 175 18.47 11.33 -11.29
C ARG A 175 19.06 10.09 -11.96
N LEU A 176 18.59 9.84 -13.17
CA LEU A 176 19.04 8.73 -14.01
C LEU A 176 19.67 9.30 -15.26
N ARG A 177 20.71 8.63 -15.74
CA ARG A 177 21.39 8.90 -17.00
C ARG A 177 21.41 7.63 -17.85
N PRO A 178 21.70 7.73 -19.15
CA PRO A 178 21.67 6.55 -19.98
C PRO A 178 22.79 5.57 -19.63
N TYR A 179 22.52 4.30 -19.83
CA TYR A 179 23.50 3.24 -19.62
C TYR A 179 24.19 2.94 -20.95
N LYS A 180 25.54 2.88 -20.95
CA LYS A 180 26.39 2.46 -22.10
C LYS A 180 26.04 3.07 -23.48
N GLY A 181 25.79 4.39 -23.54
CA GLY A 181 25.64 5.10 -24.82
C GLY A 181 24.25 5.04 -25.45
N ASP A 182 23.29 4.41 -24.78
CA ASP A 182 21.88 4.50 -25.17
C ASP A 182 21.35 5.93 -24.99
N ASN A 183 20.30 6.33 -25.71
CA ASN A 183 19.55 7.54 -25.37
C ASN A 183 18.48 7.19 -24.34
N LEU A 184 18.32 8.02 -23.30
CA LEU A 184 17.33 7.76 -22.23
C LEU A 184 15.91 7.60 -22.77
N GLY A 185 15.58 8.34 -23.83
CA GLY A 185 14.26 8.36 -24.46
C GLY A 185 13.93 7.13 -25.31
N ASP A 186 14.92 6.30 -25.66
CA ASP A 186 14.72 5.07 -26.45
C ASP A 186 14.48 3.84 -25.57
N VAL A 187 14.61 3.99 -24.23
CA VAL A 187 14.39 2.91 -23.28
C VAL A 187 12.88 2.67 -23.08
N SER A 188 12.35 1.70 -23.81
CA SER A 188 10.96 1.24 -23.66
C SER A 188 10.83 0.24 -22.51
N ILE A 189 10.14 0.63 -21.43
CA ILE A 189 9.85 -0.25 -20.29
C ILE A 189 8.41 -0.76 -20.39
N GLY A 190 8.27 -2.09 -20.47
CA GLY A 190 6.96 -2.75 -20.51
C GLY A 190 6.13 -2.43 -19.27
N SER A 191 4.93 -1.88 -19.47
CA SER A 191 3.97 -1.59 -18.40
C SER A 191 2.55 -1.96 -18.83
N THR A 192 1.69 -2.27 -17.87
CA THR A 192 0.33 -2.72 -18.16
C THR A 192 -0.69 -1.89 -17.39
N TYR A 193 -1.70 -1.38 -18.10
CA TYR A 193 -2.92 -0.88 -17.48
C TYR A 193 -3.92 -2.02 -17.40
N ASN A 194 -4.23 -2.46 -16.17
CA ASN A 194 -5.15 -3.57 -15.96
C ASN A 194 -6.60 -3.09 -16.09
N ILE A 195 -7.08 -2.99 -17.35
CA ILE A 195 -8.44 -2.52 -17.68
C ILE A 195 -9.49 -3.37 -16.98
N LEU A 196 -9.27 -4.69 -16.85
CA LEU A 196 -10.19 -5.58 -16.15
C LEU A 196 -10.32 -5.19 -14.67
N LYS A 197 -9.21 -4.95 -13.96
CA LYS A 197 -9.26 -4.44 -12.57
C LYS A 197 -10.03 -3.12 -12.47
N ALA A 198 -9.86 -2.22 -13.43
CA ALA A 198 -10.60 -0.95 -13.46
C ALA A 198 -12.11 -1.15 -13.67
N LEU A 199 -12.51 -1.98 -14.63
CA LEU A 199 -13.93 -2.32 -14.87
C LEU A 199 -14.56 -2.99 -13.64
N PHE A 200 -13.85 -3.94 -13.03
CA PHE A 200 -14.29 -4.54 -11.78
C PHE A 200 -14.41 -3.51 -10.66
N GLY A 201 -13.47 -2.56 -10.55
CA GLY A 201 -13.54 -1.46 -9.59
C GLY A 201 -14.76 -0.55 -9.76
N VAL A 202 -15.16 -0.26 -11.00
CA VAL A 202 -16.40 0.48 -11.30
C VAL A 202 -17.63 -0.32 -10.87
N PHE A 203 -17.73 -1.57 -11.32
CA PHE A 203 -18.82 -2.47 -10.96
C PHE A 203 -18.97 -2.62 -9.43
N GLN A 204 -17.85 -2.86 -8.74
CA GLN A 204 -17.76 -2.95 -7.28
C GLN A 204 -18.28 -1.69 -6.58
N SER A 205 -17.86 -0.51 -7.06
CA SER A 205 -18.27 0.76 -6.46
C SER A 205 -19.77 0.99 -6.59
N ILE A 206 -20.36 0.60 -7.73
CA ILE A 206 -21.81 0.67 -7.96
C ILE A 206 -22.54 -0.31 -7.03
N VAL A 207 -22.14 -1.58 -7.00
CA VAL A 207 -22.81 -2.62 -6.19
C VAL A 207 -22.74 -2.29 -4.70
N ALA A 208 -21.56 -1.94 -4.19
CA ALA A 208 -21.40 -1.53 -2.80
C ALA A 208 -22.19 -0.24 -2.48
N GLY A 209 -22.26 0.71 -3.42
CA GLY A 209 -23.09 1.91 -3.29
C GLY A 209 -24.58 1.59 -3.19
N ILE A 210 -25.06 0.62 -3.99
CA ILE A 210 -26.44 0.12 -3.91
C ILE A 210 -26.70 -0.54 -2.55
N THR A 211 -25.78 -1.39 -2.06
CA THR A 211 -25.90 -2.00 -0.72
C THR A 211 -26.02 -0.95 0.37
N LEU A 212 -25.13 0.05 0.34
CA LEU A 212 -25.12 1.15 1.31
C LEU A 212 -26.37 2.02 1.24
N TYR A 213 -26.90 2.26 0.04
CA TYR A 213 -28.16 2.97 -0.15
C TYR A 213 -29.34 2.18 0.39
N ARG A 214 -29.38 0.87 0.13
CA ARG A 214 -30.42 -0.05 0.60
C ARG A 214 -30.40 -0.28 2.10
N SER A 215 -29.29 -0.01 2.78
CA SER A 215 -29.25 0.00 4.24
C SER A 215 -30.17 1.03 4.87
N ARG A 216 -30.58 2.09 4.13
CA ARG A 216 -31.46 3.13 4.67
C ARG A 216 -32.86 2.58 4.97
N GLY A 217 -33.47 3.09 6.04
CA GLY A 217 -34.81 2.69 6.49
C GLY A 217 -34.73 1.66 7.61
N ASP A 218 -35.54 0.60 7.51
CA ASP A 218 -35.75 -0.39 8.58
C ASP A 218 -34.45 -1.05 9.08
N GLN A 219 -33.48 -1.34 8.20
CA GLN A 219 -32.19 -1.87 8.63
C GLN A 219 -31.43 -0.90 9.56
N LEU A 220 -31.45 0.42 9.28
CA LEU A 220 -30.88 1.43 10.17
C LEU A 220 -31.69 1.61 11.45
N ASP A 221 -33.02 1.53 11.40
CA ASP A 221 -33.85 1.66 12.60
C ASP A 221 -33.60 0.51 13.58
N ARG A 222 -33.36 -0.69 13.05
CA ARG A 222 -33.00 -1.89 13.83
C ARG A 222 -31.56 -1.86 14.29
N PHE A 223 -30.59 -1.78 13.38
CA PHE A 223 -29.20 -2.01 13.74
C PHE A 223 -28.40 -0.71 13.96
N GLY A 224 -28.96 0.45 13.61
CA GLY A 224 -28.29 1.74 13.78
C GLY A 224 -26.98 1.83 13.01
N TYR A 225 -25.97 2.41 13.65
CA TYR A 225 -24.60 2.47 13.11
C TYR A 225 -23.93 1.11 12.94
N ALA A 226 -24.48 0.04 13.54
CA ALA A 226 -23.99 -1.33 13.41
C ALA A 226 -24.70 -2.11 12.30
N ALA A 227 -25.56 -1.47 11.51
CA ALA A 227 -26.18 -2.10 10.34
C ALA A 227 -25.13 -2.75 9.45
N PHE A 228 -25.34 -4.04 9.14
CA PHE A 228 -24.39 -4.84 8.36
C PHE A 228 -24.17 -4.33 6.93
N GLY A 229 -25.05 -3.51 6.37
CA GLY A 229 -24.76 -2.86 5.09
C GLY A 229 -23.86 -1.62 5.22
N LEU A 230 -23.75 -1.02 6.42
CA LEU A 230 -22.75 0.01 6.70
C LEU A 230 -21.34 -0.56 6.86
N SER A 231 -21.17 -1.83 7.23
CA SER A 231 -19.84 -2.46 7.28
C SER A 231 -19.19 -2.62 5.91
N VAL A 232 -19.93 -2.35 4.83
CA VAL A 232 -19.41 -2.28 3.45
C VAL A 232 -18.69 -0.94 3.18
N ALA A 233 -18.90 0.10 4.00
CA ALA A 233 -18.33 1.44 3.80
C ALA A 233 -16.78 1.47 3.65
N PRO A 234 -15.99 0.65 4.39
CA PRO A 234 -14.56 0.55 4.16
C PRO A 234 -14.19 -0.04 2.79
N TYR A 235 -14.98 -0.99 2.28
CA TYR A 235 -14.70 -1.71 1.04
C TYR A 235 -15.04 -0.89 -0.20
N ILE A 236 -16.14 -0.12 -0.16
CA ILE A 236 -16.42 0.86 -1.21
C ILE A 236 -15.31 1.91 -1.29
N THR A 237 -14.84 2.41 -0.14
CA THR A 237 -13.75 3.40 -0.10
C THR A 237 -12.45 2.82 -0.64
N MET A 238 -12.11 1.59 -0.22
CA MET A 238 -10.96 0.86 -0.76
C MET A 238 -11.07 0.68 -2.27
N SER A 239 -12.25 0.38 -2.80
CA SER A 239 -12.44 0.09 -4.23
C SER A 239 -12.34 1.33 -5.10
N VAL A 240 -12.88 2.45 -4.64
CA VAL A 240 -12.67 3.74 -5.29
C VAL A 240 -11.17 4.08 -5.29
N ALA A 241 -10.48 3.85 -4.17
CA ALA A 241 -9.03 4.07 -4.11
C ALA A 241 -8.25 3.13 -5.05
N ASN A 242 -8.62 1.85 -5.11
CA ASN A 242 -8.00 0.87 -5.99
C ASN A 242 -8.21 1.25 -7.47
N LEU A 243 -9.43 1.61 -7.85
CA LEU A 243 -9.77 2.08 -9.19
C LEU A 243 -8.92 3.30 -9.58
N LEU A 244 -8.87 4.32 -8.72
CA LEU A 244 -8.03 5.49 -8.93
C LEU A 244 -6.55 5.10 -9.06
N GLY A 245 -6.06 4.22 -8.20
CA GLY A 245 -4.68 3.74 -8.25
C GLY A 245 -4.34 3.00 -9.54
N SER A 246 -5.26 2.19 -10.07
CA SER A 246 -5.08 1.44 -11.33
C SER A 246 -5.20 2.32 -12.57
N VAL A 247 -6.03 3.36 -12.55
CA VAL A 247 -6.17 4.32 -13.66
C VAL A 247 -5.02 5.32 -13.69
N LEU A 248 -4.58 5.81 -12.53
CA LEU A 248 -3.58 6.87 -12.43
C LEU A 248 -2.12 6.35 -12.44
N CYS A 249 -1.90 5.05 -12.24
CA CYS A 249 -0.56 4.49 -12.14
C CYS A 249 -0.50 3.06 -12.75
N PRO A 250 0.32 2.85 -13.80
CA PRO A 250 0.44 1.54 -14.45
C PRO A 250 1.08 0.49 -13.55
N GLU A 251 0.75 -0.78 -13.80
CA GLU A 251 1.32 -1.93 -13.10
C GLU A 251 2.56 -2.46 -13.84
N TYR A 252 3.53 -2.95 -13.06
CA TYR A 252 4.77 -3.53 -13.57
C TYR A 252 4.92 -4.96 -13.05
N PRO A 253 4.97 -5.97 -13.92
CA PRO A 253 5.04 -7.38 -13.51
C PRO A 253 6.41 -7.74 -12.91
N ALA A 254 7.44 -6.95 -13.18
CA ALA A 254 8.78 -7.10 -12.65
C ALA A 254 9.35 -5.73 -12.27
N MET A 255 10.40 -5.73 -11.45
CA MET A 255 11.24 -4.54 -11.24
C MET A 255 12.38 -4.48 -12.26
N TYR A 256 12.81 -3.29 -12.62
CA TYR A 256 13.85 -3.06 -13.62
C TYR A 256 15.13 -2.55 -12.97
N LEU A 257 16.26 -3.07 -13.43
CA LEU A 257 17.55 -2.85 -12.79
C LEU A 257 18.18 -1.54 -13.25
N VAL A 258 18.64 -0.73 -12.29
CA VAL A 258 19.40 0.49 -12.53
C VAL A 258 20.84 0.26 -12.10
N HIS A 259 21.77 0.61 -12.98
CA HIS A 259 23.19 0.53 -12.74
C HIS A 259 23.62 1.51 -11.66
N THR A 260 24.37 1.00 -10.68
CA THR A 260 25.01 1.76 -9.61
C THR A 260 26.49 1.43 -9.57
N PRO A 261 27.34 2.32 -9.00
CA PRO A 261 28.74 1.98 -8.81
C PRO A 261 28.97 0.73 -7.93
N ASP A 262 28.03 0.44 -7.02
CA ASP A 262 28.05 -0.79 -6.22
C ASP A 262 27.83 -2.05 -7.07
N MET A 263 27.14 -1.94 -8.21
CA MET A 263 26.98 -3.03 -9.17
C MET A 263 28.30 -3.38 -9.86
N ASP A 264 29.10 -2.38 -10.25
CA ASP A 264 30.44 -2.60 -10.82
C ASP A 264 31.36 -3.35 -9.84
N LEU A 265 31.19 -3.05 -8.56
CA LEU A 265 31.93 -3.71 -7.49
C LEU A 265 31.42 -5.12 -7.20
N ALA A 266 30.11 -5.32 -7.29
CA ALA A 266 29.52 -6.65 -7.19
C ALA A 266 29.99 -7.55 -8.35
N LEU A 267 30.14 -7.00 -9.56
CA LEU A 267 30.65 -7.72 -10.74
C LEU A 267 32.12 -8.17 -10.62
N GLN A 268 32.85 -7.74 -9.60
CA GLN A 268 34.17 -8.30 -9.30
C GLN A 268 34.09 -9.74 -8.76
N ASP A 269 32.94 -10.12 -8.19
CA ASP A 269 32.67 -11.49 -7.78
C ASP A 269 32.28 -12.32 -9.02
N PRO A 270 32.97 -13.44 -9.31
CA PRO A 270 32.68 -14.26 -10.48
C PRO A 270 31.28 -14.91 -10.46
N ASP A 271 30.63 -15.01 -9.30
CA ASP A 271 29.26 -15.52 -9.18
C ASP A 271 28.19 -14.46 -9.47
N ALA A 272 28.59 -13.18 -9.59
CA ALA A 272 27.68 -12.07 -9.83
C ALA A 272 27.31 -11.95 -11.32
N GLN A 273 26.02 -11.72 -11.59
CA GLN A 273 25.51 -11.56 -12.94
C GLN A 273 24.37 -10.53 -12.93
N PHE A 274 24.48 -9.50 -13.76
CA PHE A 274 23.45 -8.46 -13.90
C PHE A 274 23.16 -8.22 -15.39
N GLU A 275 21.98 -8.61 -15.83
CA GLU A 275 21.48 -8.41 -17.19
C GLU A 275 20.14 -7.66 -17.14
N GLY A 276 19.82 -6.91 -18.20
CA GLY A 276 18.57 -6.12 -18.27
C GLY A 276 18.64 -4.79 -17.51
N VAL A 277 19.82 -4.18 -17.43
CA VAL A 277 20.00 -2.83 -16.90
C VAL A 277 19.35 -1.81 -17.83
N VAL A 278 18.42 -1.00 -17.32
CA VAL A 278 17.64 -0.04 -18.12
C VAL A 278 18.16 1.39 -18.06
N ALA A 279 18.91 1.74 -17.01
CA ALA A 279 19.46 3.08 -16.82
C ALA A 279 20.65 3.04 -15.86
N SER A 280 21.39 4.14 -15.77
CA SER A 280 22.48 4.32 -14.81
C SER A 280 22.16 5.45 -13.85
N LEU A 281 22.62 5.31 -12.60
CA LEU A 281 22.56 6.36 -11.62
C LEU A 281 23.41 7.55 -12.09
N ASP A 282 22.83 8.75 -12.07
CA ASP A 282 23.59 9.97 -12.28
C ASP A 282 24.34 10.34 -10.99
N THR A 283 25.66 10.19 -11.03
CA THR A 283 26.56 10.49 -9.92
C THR A 283 27.27 11.84 -10.09
N ASP A 284 27.03 12.56 -11.18
CA ASP A 284 27.74 13.82 -11.46
C ASP A 284 27.05 15.03 -10.80
N PRO A 285 27.78 15.80 -9.97
CA PRO A 285 27.21 16.86 -9.13
C PRO A 285 27.08 18.23 -9.83
N THR A 286 27.21 18.32 -11.16
CA THR A 286 27.29 19.61 -11.89
C THR A 286 25.96 20.37 -12.02
N GLY A 287 24.86 19.89 -11.42
CA GLY A 287 23.58 20.59 -11.41
C GLY A 287 23.11 20.94 -10.00
N ASP A 288 22.58 22.15 -9.80
CA ASP A 288 22.08 22.75 -8.55
C ASP A 288 20.86 22.01 -7.89
N ALA A 289 20.61 20.76 -8.25
CA ALA A 289 19.38 20.01 -7.97
C ALA A 289 19.16 19.37 -6.57
N PRO A 290 20.09 19.33 -5.59
CA PRO A 290 19.85 18.58 -4.35
C PRO A 290 18.62 19.06 -3.55
N CYS A 291 18.33 20.37 -3.56
CA CYS A 291 17.24 20.93 -2.75
C CYS A 291 15.85 20.71 -3.36
N GLU A 292 15.72 20.77 -4.69
CA GLU A 292 14.44 20.58 -5.38
C GLU A 292 13.95 19.12 -5.28
N LEU A 293 14.88 18.15 -5.38
CA LEU A 293 14.56 16.71 -5.34
C LEU A 293 14.12 16.22 -3.95
N GLU A 294 14.72 16.76 -2.86
CA GLU A 294 14.26 16.50 -1.49
C GLU A 294 12.86 17.06 -1.22
N THR A 295 12.54 18.20 -1.83
CA THR A 295 11.24 18.88 -1.70
C THR A 295 10.14 18.06 -2.39
N GLU A 296 10.38 17.57 -3.61
CA GLU A 296 9.44 16.71 -4.36
C GLU A 296 9.16 15.38 -3.64
N ALA A 297 10.19 14.71 -3.11
CA ALA A 297 10.03 13.47 -2.35
C ALA A 297 9.21 13.69 -1.08
N SER A 298 9.51 14.76 -0.33
CA SER A 298 8.77 15.13 0.88
C SER A 298 7.32 15.48 0.57
N LEU A 299 7.07 16.26 -0.49
CA LEU A 299 5.74 16.64 -0.94
C LEU A 299 4.93 15.41 -1.33
N ARG A 300 5.51 14.49 -2.11
CA ARG A 300 4.85 13.24 -2.50
C ARG A 300 4.45 12.40 -1.30
N GLN A 301 5.31 12.29 -0.29
CA GLN A 301 5.00 11.57 0.95
C GLN A 301 3.88 12.26 1.75
N ILE A 302 3.91 13.59 1.88
CA ILE A 302 2.85 14.38 2.54
C ILE A 302 1.52 14.15 1.82
N VAL A 303 1.49 14.30 0.48
CA VAL A 303 0.30 14.06 -0.34
C VAL A 303 -0.21 12.64 -0.16
N THR A 304 0.68 11.65 -0.17
CA THR A 304 0.34 10.24 0.10
C THR A 304 -0.33 10.08 1.45
N THR A 305 0.22 10.70 2.50
CA THR A 305 -0.34 10.62 3.85
C THR A 305 -1.69 11.32 3.96
N VAL A 306 -1.85 12.51 3.35
CA VAL A 306 -3.13 13.22 3.33
C VAL A 306 -4.20 12.37 2.63
N ILE A 307 -3.91 11.83 1.44
CA ILE A 307 -4.82 10.94 0.72
C ILE A 307 -5.20 9.73 1.59
N ALA A 308 -4.22 9.10 2.23
CA ALA A 308 -4.46 7.94 3.09
C ALA A 308 -5.33 8.29 4.31
N ILE A 309 -5.11 9.43 4.96
CA ILE A 309 -5.93 9.89 6.10
C ILE A 309 -7.37 10.15 5.64
N VAL A 310 -7.56 10.89 4.55
CA VAL A 310 -8.89 11.17 3.99
C VAL A 310 -9.63 9.87 3.71
N LEU A 311 -9.02 8.94 2.97
CA LEU A 311 -9.62 7.65 2.67
C LEU A 311 -9.86 6.80 3.92
N THR A 312 -9.06 6.94 4.98
CA THR A 312 -9.25 6.18 6.23
C THR A 312 -10.41 6.72 7.06
N VAL A 313 -10.67 8.03 7.01
CA VAL A 313 -11.77 8.67 7.74
C VAL A 313 -13.10 8.52 7.00
N THR A 314 -13.09 8.44 5.67
CA THR A 314 -14.30 8.34 4.83
C THR A 314 -15.30 7.25 5.27
N PRO A 315 -14.91 6.00 5.59
CA PRO A 315 -15.87 4.99 6.05
C PRO A 315 -16.60 5.36 7.35
N ILE A 316 -15.89 6.00 8.28
CA ILE A 316 -16.46 6.47 9.56
C ILE A 316 -17.39 7.65 9.29
N ALA A 317 -17.00 8.57 8.40
CA ALA A 317 -17.84 9.69 7.98
C ALA A 317 -19.12 9.20 7.28
N ILE A 318 -19.03 8.20 6.40
CA ILE A 318 -20.18 7.56 5.74
C ILE A 318 -21.12 6.94 6.78
N MET A 319 -20.58 6.12 7.70
CA MET A 319 -21.35 5.52 8.78
C MET A 319 -22.06 6.60 9.60
N GLY A 320 -21.35 7.64 10.00
CA GLY A 320 -21.90 8.76 10.78
C GLY A 320 -22.97 9.53 10.04
N ALA A 321 -22.74 9.86 8.76
CA ALA A 321 -23.69 10.60 7.95
C ALA A 321 -25.00 9.83 7.72
N ILE A 322 -24.92 8.52 7.48
CA ILE A 322 -26.10 7.70 7.19
C ILE A 322 -26.85 7.32 8.47
N SER A 323 -26.15 6.84 9.50
CA SER A 323 -26.78 6.38 10.75
C SER A 323 -27.05 7.49 11.76
N ARG A 324 -26.45 8.66 11.58
CA ARG A 324 -26.37 9.73 12.61
C ARG A 324 -25.80 9.23 13.93
N PHE A 325 -24.96 8.20 13.88
CA PHE A 325 -24.45 7.45 15.03
C PHE A 325 -25.53 6.98 16.02
N ARG A 326 -26.76 6.77 15.53
CA ARG A 326 -27.84 6.18 16.34
C ARG A 326 -27.58 4.71 16.53
N ARG A 327 -27.75 4.20 17.75
CA ARG A 327 -27.59 2.77 18.06
C ARG A 327 -28.71 1.88 17.50
N GLY A 328 -29.88 2.45 17.21
CA GLY A 328 -31.07 1.65 16.88
C GLY A 328 -31.49 0.73 18.02
N LYS A 329 -31.99 -0.46 17.67
CA LYS A 329 -32.31 -1.58 18.57
C LYS A 329 -31.18 -2.61 18.69
N SER A 330 -30.02 -2.36 18.09
CA SER A 330 -28.90 -3.32 18.08
C SER A 330 -28.38 -3.70 19.46
N THR A 331 -27.94 -4.95 19.58
CA THR A 331 -27.33 -5.48 20.79
C THR A 331 -25.93 -4.86 21.02
N LEU A 332 -25.38 -5.03 22.23
CA LEU A 332 -24.02 -4.60 22.52
C LEU A 332 -23.00 -5.39 21.70
N THR A 333 -23.23 -6.69 21.51
CA THR A 333 -22.36 -7.60 20.75
C THR A 333 -22.28 -7.19 19.28
N GLU A 334 -23.42 -6.91 18.67
CA GLU A 334 -23.53 -6.41 17.29
C GLU A 334 -22.71 -5.14 17.07
N ARG A 335 -22.92 -4.15 17.94
CA ARG A 335 -22.19 -2.88 17.89
C ARG A 335 -20.71 -3.05 18.17
N GLY A 336 -20.36 -3.88 19.16
CA GLY A 336 -19.00 -4.12 19.59
C GLY A 336 -18.15 -4.67 18.45
N TRP A 337 -18.60 -5.72 17.77
CA TRP A 337 -17.84 -6.33 16.68
C TRP A 337 -17.74 -5.42 15.46
N ILE A 338 -18.85 -4.82 14.99
CA ILE A 338 -18.84 -3.97 13.78
C ILE A 338 -17.99 -2.71 13.98
N VAL A 339 -18.13 -2.02 15.12
CA VAL A 339 -17.35 -0.81 15.39
C VAL A 339 -15.89 -1.15 15.63
N SER A 340 -15.58 -2.21 16.39
CA SER A 340 -14.19 -2.63 16.61
C SER A 340 -13.51 -3.02 15.31
N TRP A 341 -14.23 -3.65 14.38
CA TRP A 341 -13.69 -3.99 13.07
C TRP A 341 -13.27 -2.75 12.28
N ILE A 342 -14.16 -1.76 12.18
CA ILE A 342 -13.89 -0.51 11.46
C ILE A 342 -12.79 0.30 12.15
N ALA A 343 -12.83 0.37 13.48
CA ALA A 343 -11.82 1.06 14.29
C ALA A 343 -10.44 0.40 14.18
N ALA A 344 -10.35 -0.94 14.21
CA ALA A 344 -9.10 -1.69 14.08
C ALA A 344 -8.44 -1.41 12.71
N GLY A 345 -9.23 -1.42 11.63
CA GLY A 345 -8.74 -1.05 10.30
C GLY A 345 -8.22 0.39 10.25
N ALA A 346 -8.99 1.35 10.78
CA ALA A 346 -8.59 2.75 10.82
C ALA A 346 -7.31 2.96 11.66
N ALA A 347 -7.23 2.35 12.84
CA ALA A 347 -6.09 2.45 13.74
C ALA A 347 -4.80 1.94 13.09
N LEU A 348 -4.85 0.79 12.39
CA LEU A 348 -3.68 0.26 11.68
C LEU A 348 -3.22 1.19 10.55
N SER A 349 -4.16 1.72 9.77
CA SER A 349 -3.86 2.66 8.68
C SER A 349 -3.22 3.94 9.23
N VAL A 350 -3.80 4.52 10.28
CA VAL A 350 -3.27 5.71 10.96
C VAL A 350 -1.88 5.43 11.54
N MET A 351 -1.68 4.30 12.23
CA MET A 351 -0.38 3.89 12.75
C MET A 351 0.66 3.82 11.62
N ALA A 352 0.32 3.23 10.48
CA ALA A 352 1.21 3.19 9.32
C ALA A 352 1.55 4.58 8.79
N GLN A 353 0.60 5.53 8.77
CA GLN A 353 0.87 6.91 8.37
C GLN A 353 1.71 7.68 9.39
N ILE A 354 1.46 7.48 10.69
CA ILE A 354 2.27 8.08 11.75
C ILE A 354 3.71 7.59 11.65
N MET A 355 3.93 6.29 11.42
CA MET A 355 5.28 5.77 11.20
C MET A 355 5.96 6.40 9.97
N ARG A 356 5.21 6.60 8.87
CA ARG A 356 5.72 7.30 7.67
C ARG A 356 6.10 8.75 7.97
N LEU A 357 5.24 9.51 8.64
CA LEU A 357 5.49 10.91 9.03
C LEU A 357 6.62 11.02 10.07
N ALA A 358 6.65 10.13 11.06
CA ALA A 358 7.69 10.08 12.08
C ALA A 358 9.05 9.83 11.42
N ASN A 359 9.13 9.00 10.38
CA ASN A 359 10.33 8.84 9.58
C ASN A 359 10.75 10.16 8.90
N ILE A 360 9.81 10.98 8.42
CA ILE A 360 10.12 12.31 7.85
C ILE A 360 10.65 13.28 8.91
N LEU A 361 9.98 13.37 10.06
CA LEU A 361 10.41 14.24 11.15
C LEU A 361 11.76 13.81 11.72
N ARG A 362 11.98 12.49 11.84
CA ARG A 362 13.26 11.90 12.26
C ARG A 362 14.37 12.17 11.25
N ARG A 363 14.07 12.22 9.94
CA ARG A 363 15.03 12.61 8.88
C ARG A 363 15.54 14.05 9.02
N ARG A 364 14.72 14.99 9.51
CA ARG A 364 15.16 16.38 9.77
C ARG A 364 16.05 16.51 11.01
N SER A 365 15.99 15.56 11.93
CA SER A 365 16.71 15.58 13.21
C SER A 365 17.98 14.74 13.22
N MET A 366 18.43 14.20 12.08
CA MET A 366 19.59 13.30 12.02
C MET A 366 20.91 14.00 12.38
N THR A 367 21.26 13.95 13.65
CA THR A 367 22.65 13.86 14.14
C THR A 367 23.16 12.41 13.97
N ASN A 368 24.49 12.25 13.94
CA ASN A 368 25.22 11.03 13.62
C ASN A 368 24.87 9.76 14.45
N ASP A 369 24.11 9.88 15.54
CA ASP A 369 23.83 8.78 16.50
C ASP A 369 22.90 7.68 15.97
N TRP A 370 22.02 7.97 15.02
CA TRP A 370 21.06 6.95 14.55
C TRP A 370 21.70 5.91 13.62
N VAL A 371 22.68 6.32 12.81
CA VAL A 371 23.48 5.44 11.94
C VAL A 371 24.29 4.45 12.79
N ILE A 372 24.73 4.86 13.99
CA ILE A 372 25.43 4.00 14.95
C ILE A 372 24.48 2.95 15.55
N ARG A 373 23.22 3.29 15.85
CA ARG A 373 22.26 2.30 16.39
C ARG A 373 21.80 1.26 15.37
N CYS A 374 21.68 1.61 14.09
CA CYS A 374 21.40 0.63 13.03
C CYS A 374 22.54 -0.39 12.83
N ARG A 375 23.76 -0.09 13.30
CA ARG A 375 24.92 -0.99 13.26
C ARG A 375 24.75 -2.23 14.17
N GLU A 376 23.83 -2.16 15.12
CA GLU A 376 23.70 -3.14 16.21
C GLU A 376 22.35 -3.87 16.22
N GLN A 377 21.57 -3.79 15.13
CA GLN A 377 20.30 -4.51 15.05
C GLN A 377 20.59 -6.00 14.83
N THR A 378 20.52 -6.77 15.91
CA THR A 378 20.75 -8.22 15.90
C THR A 378 19.61 -8.93 15.17
N SER A 379 19.89 -10.09 14.56
CA SER A 379 18.87 -10.95 13.94
C SER A 379 17.72 -11.28 14.90
N ALA A 380 17.98 -11.33 16.20
CA ALA A 380 16.99 -11.52 17.26
C ALA A 380 16.01 -10.33 17.39
N GLU A 381 16.49 -9.08 17.27
CA GLU A 381 15.62 -7.90 17.30
C GLU A 381 14.74 -7.80 16.05
N TYR A 382 15.28 -8.14 14.88
CA TYR A 382 14.53 -8.23 13.64
C TYR A 382 13.42 -9.31 13.71
N VAL A 383 13.75 -10.49 14.22
CA VAL A 383 12.77 -11.56 14.46
C VAL A 383 11.73 -11.10 15.49
N ARG A 384 12.14 -10.44 16.58
CA ARG A 384 11.23 -9.89 17.60
C ARG A 384 10.26 -8.87 17.01
N GLU A 385 10.73 -7.94 16.18
CA GLU A 385 9.88 -6.96 15.49
C GLU A 385 8.88 -7.63 14.54
N ARG A 386 9.32 -8.63 13.76
CA ARG A 386 8.45 -9.39 12.85
C ARG A 386 7.39 -10.19 13.61
N VAL A 387 7.77 -10.84 14.71
CA VAL A 387 6.86 -11.59 15.59
C VAL A 387 5.88 -10.63 16.26
N MET A 388 6.34 -9.52 16.80
CA MET A 388 5.47 -8.51 17.42
C MET A 388 4.48 -7.93 16.40
N MET A 389 4.94 -7.60 15.20
CA MET A 389 4.07 -7.14 14.12
C MET A 389 3.03 -8.21 13.73
N PHE A 390 3.43 -9.48 13.65
CA PHE A 390 2.51 -10.59 13.42
C PHE A 390 1.46 -10.70 14.52
N LEU A 391 1.85 -10.63 15.79
CA LEU A 391 0.92 -10.67 16.93
C LEU A 391 -0.05 -9.49 16.93
N ILE A 392 0.43 -8.28 16.63
CA ILE A 392 -0.43 -7.09 16.48
C ILE A 392 -1.42 -7.29 15.33
N CYS A 393 -0.95 -7.77 14.17
CA CYS A 393 -1.82 -8.07 13.04
C CYS A 393 -2.87 -9.14 13.40
N ALA A 394 -2.47 -10.23 14.05
CA ALA A 394 -3.37 -11.29 14.48
C ALA A 394 -4.44 -10.79 15.46
N LEU A 395 -4.06 -9.93 16.41
CA LEU A 395 -5.00 -9.29 17.33
C LEU A 395 -6.00 -8.39 16.59
N LEU A 396 -5.51 -7.61 15.61
CA LEU A 396 -6.35 -6.72 14.81
C LEU A 396 -7.24 -7.47 13.80
N TRP A 397 -6.88 -8.69 13.42
CA TRP A 397 -7.70 -9.53 12.55
C TRP A 397 -8.93 -10.12 13.26
N SER A 398 -8.86 -10.31 14.59
CA SER A 398 -9.95 -10.87 15.39
C SER A 398 -11.27 -10.09 15.22
N PRO A 399 -11.29 -8.74 15.32
CA PRO A 399 -12.46 -7.94 14.99
C PRO A 399 -13.03 -8.19 13.60
N GLY A 400 -12.18 -8.44 12.59
CA GLY A 400 -12.63 -8.73 11.24
C GLY A 400 -13.37 -10.06 11.14
N VAL A 401 -12.81 -11.11 11.71
CA VAL A 401 -13.46 -12.44 11.76
C VAL A 401 -14.78 -12.37 12.52
N GLY A 402 -14.80 -11.74 13.71
CA GLY A 402 -16.03 -11.55 14.47
C GLY A 402 -17.06 -10.69 13.73
N GLY A 403 -16.60 -9.67 13.01
CA GLY A 403 -17.42 -8.84 12.12
C GLY A 403 -18.12 -9.66 11.03
N PHE A 404 -17.41 -10.55 10.33
CA PHE A 404 -18.01 -11.45 9.34
C PHE A 404 -19.09 -12.36 9.94
N VAL A 405 -18.83 -12.94 11.11
CA VAL A 405 -19.79 -13.80 11.82
C VAL A 405 -21.05 -13.02 12.18
N ILE A 406 -20.89 -11.81 12.74
CA ILE A 406 -22.01 -10.96 13.13
C ILE A 406 -22.79 -10.45 11.92
N VAL A 407 -22.12 -10.11 10.80
CA VAL A 407 -22.80 -9.76 9.54
C VAL A 407 -23.66 -10.92 9.05
N SER A 408 -23.14 -12.16 9.09
CA SER A 408 -23.92 -13.35 8.70
C SER A 408 -25.12 -13.57 9.63
N TYR A 409 -24.93 -13.38 10.95
CA TYR A 409 -26.01 -13.46 11.92
C TYR A 409 -27.11 -12.42 11.64
N MET A 410 -26.74 -11.15 11.49
CA MET A 410 -27.67 -10.07 11.19
C MET A 410 -28.38 -10.25 9.85
N LEU A 411 -27.71 -10.76 8.81
CA LEU A 411 -28.32 -11.09 7.53
C LEU A 411 -29.42 -12.15 7.69
N ASN A 412 -29.15 -13.20 8.47
CA ASN A 412 -30.12 -14.25 8.74
C ASN A 412 -31.33 -13.78 9.56
N GLU A 413 -31.11 -12.88 10.51
CA GLU A 413 -32.18 -12.27 11.30
C GLU A 413 -33.01 -11.28 10.47
N TYR A 414 -32.35 -10.47 9.65
CA TYR A 414 -32.99 -9.43 8.85
C TYR A 414 -33.77 -9.97 7.66
N GLY A 415 -33.22 -10.96 6.96
CA GLY A 415 -33.81 -11.48 5.73
C GLY A 415 -33.46 -10.67 4.48
N VAL A 416 -33.93 -11.16 3.33
CA VAL A 416 -33.86 -10.47 2.04
C VAL A 416 -35.18 -9.74 1.84
N CYS A 417 -35.11 -8.40 1.88
CA CYS A 417 -36.29 -7.55 1.86
C CYS A 417 -36.53 -6.91 0.50
N THR A 418 -37.80 -6.89 0.08
CA THR A 418 -38.29 -6.20 -1.12
C THR A 418 -39.39 -5.22 -0.71
N LYS A 419 -39.35 -4.00 -1.26
CA LYS A 419 -40.47 -3.06 -1.11
C LYS A 419 -41.54 -3.39 -2.13
N VAL A 420 -42.79 -3.44 -1.67
CA VAL A 420 -43.97 -3.82 -2.48
C VAL A 420 -44.74 -2.58 -2.92
#